data_AF-A0A7K8BTS5-F1
#
_entry.id   AF-A0A7K8BTS5-F1
#
_cell.length_a   1.000
_cell.length_b   1.000
_cell.length_c   1.000
_cell.angle_alpha   90.00
_cell.angle_beta   90.00
_cell.angle_gamma   90.00
#
_symmetry.space_group_name_H-M   'P 1'
#
loop_
_entity.id
_entity.type
_entity.pdbx_description
1 polymer ?
#
loop_
_entity_poly.entity_id
_entity_poly.type
_entity_poly.pdbx_seq_one_letter_code
_entity_poly.pdbx_strand_id
1 'polypeptide(L)'
;VAVQCQEAQLVVTVHRDLFGNGRLVSAAELSLGPAACKHSRLDPSRNTVTFSAGLHECGSTVQITPDSLIYRTLLTYEPSPGSNPVIVRSNPAVIPIECHYPRRDNVSSGAIRPTWAPFNSALAAEEKLLFSLRLMNEDWSAERAFTGFRLGDVLNIQAEVGTESHVPLRLFVDSCVATLSPGAEASPHYAIIDFNGCLVDGRSDATSSAFVTPRPRQDVLRFQIDVFRFAGDPRNLIYITCHLKVTPAEQSPDALNKACSFNKARNTWAPVEGTRDICSCCELGNCGSPA
;
A
#
# COMPACT_ATOMS: atom_id res chain seq x y z
N VAL A 1 16.60 0.92 17.00
CA VAL A 1 15.64 2.02 16.75
C VAL A 1 14.51 1.87 17.75
N ALA A 2 14.08 2.95 18.38
CA ALA A 2 12.95 2.96 19.31
C ALA A 2 11.81 3.82 18.75
N VAL A 3 10.58 3.32 18.80
CA VAL A 3 9.39 3.97 18.25
C VAL A 3 8.38 4.15 19.37
N GLN A 4 7.86 5.37 19.54
CA GLN A 4 6.78 5.69 20.47
C GLN A 4 5.57 6.12 19.64
N CYS A 5 4.50 5.32 19.70
CA CYS A 5 3.23 5.60 19.04
C CYS A 5 2.34 6.36 20.03
N GLN A 6 2.29 7.68 19.89
CA GLN A 6 1.48 8.57 20.74
C GLN A 6 0.10 8.77 20.11
N GLU A 7 -0.75 9.59 20.71
CA GLU A 7 -2.17 9.71 20.36
C GLU A 7 -2.38 10.14 18.89
N ALA A 8 -1.58 11.09 18.39
CA ALA A 8 -1.71 11.64 17.03
C ALA A 8 -0.36 11.80 16.30
N GLN A 9 0.73 11.32 16.90
CA GLN A 9 2.07 11.41 16.34
C GLN A 9 2.91 10.19 16.68
N LEU A 10 3.99 9.99 15.93
CA LEU A 10 5.02 9.01 16.24
C LEU A 10 6.35 9.70 16.54
N VAL A 11 7.08 9.17 17.52
CA VAL A 11 8.42 9.65 17.90
C VAL A 11 9.42 8.51 17.69
N VAL A 12 10.36 8.73 16.77
CA VAL A 12 11.37 7.73 16.40
C VAL A 12 12.72 8.18 16.93
N THR A 13 13.36 7.36 17.76
CA THR A 13 14.71 7.61 18.28
C THR A 13 15.69 6.59 17.71
N VAL A 14 16.76 7.10 17.11
CA VAL A 14 17.76 6.34 16.35
C VAL A 14 19.13 6.57 16.98
N HIS A 15 19.85 5.49 17.26
CA HIS A 15 21.24 5.59 17.67
C HIS A 15 22.13 5.78 16.43
N ARG A 16 23.13 6.67 16.52
CA ARG A 16 23.99 7.04 15.39
C ARG A 16 25.02 5.97 15.05
N ASP A 17 25.38 5.09 15.99
CA ASP A 17 26.02 3.82 15.63
C ASP A 17 24.95 2.83 15.16
N LEU A 18 24.33 3.14 14.02
CA LEU A 18 23.14 2.45 13.51
C LEU A 18 23.46 0.99 13.13
N PHE A 19 24.70 0.75 12.67
CA PHE A 19 25.15 -0.54 12.16
C PHE A 19 26.07 -1.29 13.15
N GLY A 20 26.35 -0.72 14.33
CA GLY A 20 27.22 -1.34 15.33
C GLY A 20 28.67 -1.55 14.85
N ASN A 21 29.13 -0.71 13.92
CA ASN A 21 30.48 -0.83 13.32
C ASN A 21 31.44 0.26 13.83
N GLY A 22 31.03 1.01 14.86
CA GLY A 22 31.80 2.09 15.47
C GLY A 22 31.85 3.38 14.66
N ARG A 23 31.24 3.42 13.46
CA ARG A 23 31.12 4.66 12.66
C ARG A 23 29.75 5.29 12.90
N LEU A 24 29.76 6.49 13.46
CA LEU A 24 28.55 7.26 13.69
C LEU A 24 28.04 7.85 12.37
N VAL A 25 26.81 7.50 11.99
CA VAL A 25 26.14 8.14 10.85
C VAL A 25 25.88 9.61 11.13
N SER A 26 25.87 10.43 10.08
CA SER A 26 25.52 11.84 10.20
C SER A 26 24.00 11.98 10.39
N ALA A 27 23.57 12.94 11.21
CA ALA A 27 22.14 13.20 11.40
C ALA A 27 21.45 13.74 10.13
N ALA A 28 22.23 14.31 9.19
CA ALA A 28 21.73 14.79 7.90
C ALA A 28 21.49 13.65 6.89
N GLU A 29 22.13 12.50 7.11
CA GLU A 29 22.00 11.28 6.29
C GLU A 29 20.78 10.44 6.71
N LEU A 30 20.08 10.84 7.77
CA LEU A 30 18.87 10.18 8.24
C LEU A 30 17.64 11.03 7.92
N SER A 31 16.60 10.40 7.41
CA SER A 31 15.31 11.04 7.12
C SER A 31 14.13 10.14 7.44
N LEU A 32 12.99 10.73 7.78
CA LEU A 32 11.75 10.02 8.08
C LEU A 32 10.78 10.09 6.89
N GLY A 33 10.30 8.92 6.48
CA GLY A 33 9.28 8.71 5.47
C GLY A 33 9.70 9.06 4.04
N PRO A 34 8.84 8.78 3.06
CA PRO A 34 9.07 9.11 1.65
C PRO A 34 9.27 10.60 1.38
N ALA A 35 8.73 11.48 2.23
CA ALA A 35 8.93 12.93 2.13
C ALA A 35 10.31 13.39 2.63
N ALA A 36 11.16 12.48 3.10
CA ALA A 36 12.49 12.76 3.63
C ALA A 36 12.52 13.84 4.73
N CYS A 37 11.56 13.77 5.65
CA CYS A 37 11.45 14.71 6.77
C CYS A 37 12.74 14.72 7.61
N LYS A 38 13.17 15.92 8.00
CA LYS A 38 14.38 16.12 8.81
C LYS A 38 14.13 15.78 10.28
N HIS A 39 15.23 15.52 11.00
CA HIS A 39 15.17 15.24 12.42
C HIS A 39 14.70 16.45 13.21
N SER A 40 13.94 16.21 14.29
CA SER A 40 13.46 17.25 15.19
C SER A 40 14.47 17.56 16.29
N ARG A 41 15.29 16.59 16.69
CA ARG A 41 16.31 16.77 17.74
C ARG A 41 17.54 15.89 17.52
N LEU A 42 18.70 16.44 17.84
CA LEU A 42 19.98 15.72 17.93
C LEU A 42 20.46 15.78 19.38
N ASP A 43 20.84 14.62 19.93
CA ASP A 43 21.49 14.51 21.24
C ASP A 43 22.91 13.95 21.07
N PRO A 44 23.95 14.81 21.08
CA PRO A 44 25.33 14.39 20.94
C PRO A 44 25.83 13.54 22.10
N SER A 45 25.29 13.72 23.32
CA SER A 45 25.77 13.01 24.52
C SER A 45 25.42 11.53 24.48
N ARG A 46 24.26 11.20 23.92
CA ARG A 46 23.75 9.84 23.75
C ARG A 46 23.97 9.30 22.35
N ASN A 47 24.58 10.09 21.46
CA ASN A 47 24.70 9.79 20.03
C ASN A 47 23.35 9.39 19.41
N THR A 48 22.26 10.10 19.72
CA THR A 48 20.92 9.78 19.20
C THR A 48 20.33 10.90 18.38
N VAL A 49 19.52 10.53 17.38
CA VAL A 49 18.72 11.41 16.54
C VAL A 49 17.25 11.07 16.76
N THR A 50 16.41 12.10 16.92
CA THR A 50 14.97 11.93 17.12
C THR A 50 14.19 12.60 16.00
N PHE A 51 13.14 11.92 15.54
CA PHE A 51 12.15 12.42 14.60
C PHE A 51 10.78 12.45 15.30
N SER A 52 10.00 13.50 15.05
CA SER A 52 8.61 13.63 15.51
C SER A 52 7.78 14.04 14.31
N ALA A 53 6.73 13.30 14.02
CA ALA A 53 5.82 13.59 12.90
C ALA A 53 4.41 13.13 13.26
N GLY A 54 3.41 13.88 12.79
CA GLY A 54 2.02 13.45 12.85
C GLY A 54 1.79 12.14 12.12
N LEU A 55 0.78 11.36 12.52
CA LEU A 55 0.55 10.02 11.95
C LEU A 55 0.27 10.02 10.45
N HIS A 56 -0.20 11.13 9.88
CA HIS A 56 -0.46 11.30 8.44
C HIS A 56 0.62 12.13 7.71
N GLU A 57 1.68 12.52 8.41
CA GLU A 57 2.73 13.35 7.84
C GLU A 57 3.86 12.49 7.25
N CYS A 58 4.78 13.17 6.55
CA CYS A 58 6.00 12.57 5.98
C CYS A 58 5.76 11.44 4.97
N GLY A 59 4.56 11.34 4.40
CA GLY A 59 4.20 10.29 3.44
C GLY A 59 3.97 8.94 4.10
N SER A 60 3.50 8.93 5.36
CA SER A 60 3.00 7.71 5.99
C SER A 60 1.80 7.14 5.25
N THR A 61 1.61 5.83 5.35
CA THR A 61 0.47 5.10 4.79
C THR A 61 -0.34 4.48 5.91
N VAL A 62 -1.67 4.44 5.78
CA VAL A 62 -2.56 3.81 6.76
C VAL A 62 -3.25 2.59 6.15
N GLN A 63 -3.22 1.47 6.88
CA GLN A 63 -4.06 0.31 6.59
C GLN A 63 -5.17 0.23 7.64
N ILE A 64 -6.41 0.14 7.17
CA ILE A 64 -7.59 -0.02 8.01
C ILE A 64 -7.95 -1.50 8.03
N THR A 65 -7.96 -2.09 9.21
CA THR A 65 -8.43 -3.45 9.47
C THR A 65 -9.75 -3.41 10.25
N PRO A 66 -10.44 -4.54 10.50
CA PRO A 66 -11.64 -4.55 11.34
C PRO A 66 -11.39 -3.95 12.73
N ASP A 67 -10.25 -4.27 13.34
CA ASP A 67 -9.98 -3.96 14.76
C ASP A 67 -8.92 -2.87 14.97
N SER A 68 -8.10 -2.55 13.97
CA SER A 68 -6.96 -1.63 14.13
C SER A 68 -6.70 -0.71 12.94
N LEU A 69 -6.13 0.46 13.25
CA LEU A 69 -5.49 1.36 12.29
C LEU A 69 -3.97 1.13 12.37
N ILE A 70 -3.36 0.76 11.25
CA ILE A 70 -1.93 0.48 11.18
C ILE A 70 -1.27 1.55 10.33
N TYR A 71 -0.51 2.42 10.98
CA TYR A 71 0.27 3.46 10.31
C TYR A 71 1.67 2.93 10.02
N ARG A 72 2.12 3.08 8.78
CA ARG A 72 3.44 2.66 8.32
C ARG A 72 4.21 3.81 7.73
N THR A 73 5.49 3.86 8.05
CA THR A 73 6.47 4.75 7.45
C THR A 73 7.84 4.07 7.49
N LEU A 74 8.90 4.78 7.12
CA LEU A 74 10.24 4.25 7.08
C LEU A 74 11.25 5.27 7.58
N LEU A 75 12.37 4.79 8.08
CA LEU A 75 13.57 5.59 8.33
C LEU A 75 14.57 5.26 7.24
N THR A 76 15.03 6.29 6.52
CA THR A 76 16.01 6.14 5.45
C THR A 76 17.38 6.60 5.95
N TYR A 77 18.40 5.78 5.69
CA TYR A 77 19.80 6.17 5.74
C TYR A 77 20.32 6.34 4.31
N GLU A 78 20.66 7.57 3.95
CA GLU A 78 21.28 7.92 2.67
C GLU A 78 22.69 8.46 2.93
N PRO A 79 23.74 7.67 2.69
CA PRO A 79 25.12 8.11 2.91
C PRO A 79 25.47 9.27 1.98
N SER A 80 26.19 10.26 2.53
CA SER A 80 26.68 11.38 1.73
C SER A 80 27.61 10.88 0.60
N PRO A 81 27.55 11.46 -0.61
CA PRO A 81 28.47 11.11 -1.68
C PRO A 81 29.92 11.26 -1.20
N GLY A 82 30.74 10.24 -1.46
CA GLY A 82 32.17 10.33 -1.15
C GLY A 82 32.84 11.45 -1.95
N SER A 83 34.07 11.82 -1.56
CA SER A 83 34.86 12.83 -2.28
C SER A 83 35.08 12.51 -3.77
N ASN A 84 35.01 11.23 -4.14
CA ASN A 84 35.00 10.77 -5.52
C ASN A 84 33.61 10.19 -5.86
N PRO A 85 32.82 10.82 -6.76
CA PRO A 85 31.47 10.38 -7.08
C PRO A 85 31.41 9.04 -7.85
N VAL A 86 32.55 8.56 -8.36
CA VAL A 86 32.63 7.26 -9.07
C VAL A 86 32.63 6.07 -8.09
N ILE A 87 32.92 6.31 -6.80
CA ILE A 87 33.08 5.24 -5.79
C ILE A 87 32.00 5.35 -4.72
N VAL A 88 31.20 4.29 -4.57
CA VAL A 88 30.25 4.12 -3.46
C VAL A 88 30.86 3.20 -2.40
N ARG A 89 30.92 3.66 -1.15
CA ARG A 89 31.51 2.90 -0.02
C ARG A 89 30.48 2.42 1.01
N SER A 90 29.28 2.99 0.98
CA SER A 90 28.19 2.66 1.88
C SER A 90 26.92 2.58 1.05
N ASN A 91 26.14 1.52 1.26
CA ASN A 91 24.83 1.40 0.63
C ASN A 91 23.79 2.15 1.47
N PRO A 92 22.77 2.75 0.83
CA PRO A 92 21.58 3.21 1.53
C PRO A 92 20.90 2.07 2.28
N ALA A 93 20.20 2.41 3.35
CA ALA A 93 19.43 1.45 4.14
C ALA A 93 18.05 2.02 4.47
N VAL A 94 17.05 1.14 4.56
CA VAL A 94 15.68 1.49 4.88
C VAL A 94 15.22 0.62 6.04
N ILE A 95 14.67 1.25 7.07
CA ILE A 95 14.18 0.58 8.26
C ILE A 95 12.67 0.83 8.36
N PRO A 96 11.82 -0.21 8.25
CA PRO A 96 10.37 -0.03 8.34
C PRO A 96 9.95 0.33 9.77
N ILE A 97 8.93 1.17 9.88
CA ILE A 97 8.37 1.66 11.13
C ILE A 97 6.85 1.48 11.08
N GLU A 98 6.28 0.89 12.14
CA GLU A 98 4.85 0.63 12.25
C GLU A 98 4.32 1.09 13.61
N CYS A 99 3.10 1.64 13.60
CA CYS A 99 2.33 1.98 14.79
C CYS A 99 0.91 1.42 14.66
N HIS A 100 0.46 0.70 15.69
CA HIS A 100 -0.84 0.04 15.72
C HIS A 100 -1.74 0.74 16.73
N TYR A 101 -2.95 1.11 16.30
CA TYR A 101 -3.97 1.73 17.14
C TYR A 101 -5.25 0.91 17.09
N PRO A 102 -5.92 0.65 18.23
CA PRO A 102 -7.23 0.01 18.22
C PRO A 102 -8.25 0.95 17.57
N ARG A 103 -9.14 0.42 16.72
CA ARG A 103 -10.21 1.21 16.07
C ARG A 103 -11.33 1.61 17.03
N ARG A 104 -11.53 0.82 18.08
CA ARG A 104 -12.55 1.04 19.10
C ARG A 104 -11.85 1.04 20.43
N ASP A 105 -12.08 2.09 21.21
CA ASP A 105 -11.60 2.16 22.58
C ASP A 105 -12.78 2.19 23.54
N ASN A 106 -12.61 1.59 24.71
CA ASN A 106 -13.63 1.56 25.73
C ASN A 106 -13.62 2.88 26.49
N VAL A 107 -14.52 3.79 26.14
CA VAL A 107 -14.70 5.03 26.88
C VAL A 107 -15.37 4.72 28.23
N SER A 108 -14.59 4.68 29.31
CA SER A 108 -15.16 4.67 30.66
C SER A 108 -15.75 6.06 30.95
N SER A 109 -17.04 6.25 30.67
CA SER A 109 -17.74 7.42 31.16
C SER A 109 -18.04 7.23 32.65
N GLY A 110 -17.45 8.07 33.51
CA GLY A 110 -18.19 8.45 34.71
C GLY A 110 -19.52 9.07 34.25
N ALA A 111 -20.63 8.75 34.91
CA ALA A 111 -21.99 9.03 34.44
C ALA A 111 -22.14 10.44 33.84
N ILE A 112 -22.13 10.53 32.51
CA ILE A 112 -22.46 11.76 31.79
C ILE A 112 -23.98 11.86 31.84
N ARG A 113 -24.51 12.82 32.62
CA ARG A 113 -25.92 13.21 32.53
C ARG A 113 -26.13 13.85 31.16
N PRO A 114 -26.89 13.23 30.22
CA PRO A 114 -27.16 13.87 28.95
C PRO A 114 -28.11 15.04 29.20
N THR A 115 -27.67 16.27 28.92
CA THR A 115 -28.48 17.48 29.03
C THR A 115 -29.25 17.81 27.75
N TRP A 116 -29.26 16.92 26.76
CA TRP A 116 -29.90 17.18 25.47
C TRP A 116 -30.95 16.12 25.12
N ALA A 117 -32.14 16.61 24.75
CA ALA A 117 -33.27 15.82 24.28
C ALA A 117 -32.91 15.07 22.97
N PRO A 118 -33.54 13.92 22.70
CA PRO A 118 -33.17 13.04 21.60
C PRO A 118 -33.59 13.68 20.28
N PHE A 119 -32.66 14.38 19.63
CA PHE A 119 -32.73 14.54 18.19
C PHE A 119 -32.14 13.28 17.55
N ASN A 120 -32.92 12.69 16.65
CA ASN A 120 -32.56 11.61 15.74
C ASN A 120 -31.40 12.04 14.82
N SER A 121 -30.20 12.22 15.37
CA SER A 121 -29.03 12.71 14.66
C SER A 121 -27.75 12.01 15.13
N ALA A 122 -27.79 10.67 15.13
CA ALA A 122 -26.59 9.83 15.06
C ALA A 122 -26.75 8.70 14.00
N LEU A 123 -27.79 8.80 13.16
CA LEU A 123 -28.03 7.94 12.00
C LEU A 123 -27.61 8.70 10.74
N ALA A 124 -26.31 8.84 10.53
CA ALA A 124 -25.63 9.12 9.27
C ALA A 124 -24.17 9.49 9.59
N ALA A 125 -23.42 8.60 10.22
CA ALA A 125 -22.01 8.54 9.84
C ALA A 125 -22.07 8.18 8.35
N GLU A 126 -21.70 9.12 7.48
CA GLU A 126 -21.69 8.95 6.02
C GLU A 126 -21.38 7.48 5.68
N GLU A 127 -22.23 6.82 4.88
CA GLU A 127 -22.04 5.44 4.41
C GLU A 127 -20.73 5.36 3.59
N LYS A 128 -19.59 5.37 4.29
CA LYS A 128 -18.24 5.40 3.74
C LYS A 128 -17.80 3.96 3.53
N LEU A 129 -17.67 3.59 2.26
CA LEU A 129 -17.03 2.35 1.87
C LEU A 129 -15.55 2.41 2.26
N LEU A 130 -15.13 1.45 3.07
CA LEU A 130 -13.74 1.32 3.52
C LEU A 130 -13.02 0.33 2.61
N PHE A 131 -12.19 0.84 1.72
CA PHE A 131 -11.34 0.03 0.86
C PHE A 131 -10.03 -0.32 1.55
N SER A 132 -9.56 -1.55 1.34
CA SER A 132 -8.24 -1.96 1.82
C SER A 132 -7.53 -2.86 0.81
N LEU A 133 -6.20 -2.78 0.85
CA LEU A 133 -5.29 -3.70 0.18
C LEU A 133 -4.48 -4.43 1.25
N ARG A 134 -4.39 -5.74 1.12
CA ARG A 134 -3.71 -6.62 2.08
C ARG A 134 -2.72 -7.50 1.34
N LEU A 135 -1.51 -7.59 1.87
CA LEU A 135 -0.49 -8.49 1.36
C LEU A 135 -0.62 -9.83 2.09
N MET A 136 -0.90 -10.87 1.33
CA MET A 136 -1.27 -12.18 1.84
C MET A 136 -0.10 -13.18 1.71
N ASN A 137 -0.13 -14.24 2.50
CA ASN A 137 0.73 -15.40 2.32
C ASN A 137 0.30 -16.26 1.11
N GLU A 138 1.06 -17.31 0.82
CA GLU A 138 0.90 -18.15 -0.39
C GLU A 138 -0.44 -18.89 -0.47
N ASP A 139 -0.98 -19.30 0.68
CA ASP A 139 -2.26 -20.01 0.81
C ASP A 139 -3.45 -19.07 1.08
N TRP A 140 -3.24 -17.74 1.08
CA TRP A 140 -4.26 -16.72 1.36
C TRP A 140 -4.94 -16.82 2.72
N SER A 141 -4.32 -17.49 3.69
CA SER A 141 -4.88 -17.73 5.01
C SER A 141 -4.64 -16.56 5.97
N ALA A 142 -3.58 -15.77 5.77
CA ALA A 142 -3.21 -14.67 6.66
C ALA A 142 -2.43 -13.55 5.93
N GLU A 143 -2.36 -12.39 6.57
CA GLU A 143 -1.44 -11.32 6.13
C GLU A 143 0.02 -11.75 6.32
N ARG A 144 0.86 -11.37 5.36
CA ARG A 144 2.30 -11.59 5.38
C ARG A 144 3.02 -10.27 5.67
N ALA A 145 4.20 -10.36 6.28
CA ALA A 145 5.09 -9.20 6.45
C ALA A 145 5.47 -8.58 5.09
N PHE A 146 5.62 -7.24 5.08
CA PHE A 146 6.03 -6.46 3.90
C PHE A 146 7.53 -6.55 3.58
N THR A 147 8.29 -7.36 4.32
CA THR A 147 9.74 -7.50 4.19
C THR A 147 10.13 -8.91 3.73
N GLY A 148 11.34 -9.04 3.20
CA GLY A 148 11.92 -10.33 2.84
C GLY A 148 11.60 -10.85 1.43
N PHE A 149 11.08 -9.99 0.55
CA PHE A 149 10.84 -10.33 -0.86
C PHE A 149 12.13 -10.34 -1.68
N ARG A 150 12.19 -11.25 -2.65
CA ARG A 150 13.26 -11.41 -3.63
C ARG A 150 12.67 -11.43 -5.04
N LEU A 151 13.48 -11.10 -6.03
CA LEU A 151 13.10 -11.31 -7.43
C LEU A 151 12.83 -12.80 -7.67
N GLY A 152 11.70 -13.11 -8.29
CA GLY A 152 11.19 -14.47 -8.45
C GLY A 152 10.15 -14.89 -7.41
N ASP A 153 9.98 -14.13 -6.32
CA ASP A 153 8.83 -14.29 -5.42
C ASP A 153 7.56 -13.71 -6.07
N VAL A 154 6.40 -14.03 -5.49
CA VAL A 154 5.09 -13.54 -5.92
C VAL A 154 4.43 -12.74 -4.79
N LEU A 155 3.90 -11.57 -5.13
CA LEU A 155 3.07 -10.74 -4.26
C LEU A 155 1.61 -11.18 -4.38
N ASN A 156 1.05 -11.73 -3.30
CA ASN A 156 -0.38 -12.04 -3.24
C ASN A 156 -1.14 -10.86 -2.65
N ILE A 157 -1.84 -10.12 -3.49
CA ILE A 157 -2.56 -8.91 -3.07
C ILE A 157 -4.06 -9.21 -3.04
N GLN A 158 -4.68 -8.94 -1.88
CA GLN A 158 -6.12 -8.99 -1.69
C GLN A 158 -6.66 -7.56 -1.58
N ALA A 159 -7.53 -7.20 -2.51
CA ALA A 159 -8.37 -6.02 -2.42
C ALA A 159 -9.72 -6.41 -1.79
N GLU A 160 -10.20 -5.62 -0.84
CA GLU A 160 -11.50 -5.80 -0.22
C GLU A 160 -12.17 -4.46 0.11
N VAL A 161 -13.50 -4.47 0.18
CA VAL A 161 -14.30 -3.36 0.71
C VAL A 161 -15.05 -3.83 1.96
N GLY A 162 -15.01 -3.03 3.02
CA GLY A 162 -15.61 -3.37 4.31
C GLY A 162 -17.13 -3.48 4.21
N THR A 163 -17.69 -4.59 4.70
CA THR A 163 -19.08 -5.02 4.46
C THR A 163 -20.14 -4.45 5.42
N GLU A 164 -19.78 -3.47 6.24
CA GLU A 164 -20.71 -2.96 7.25
C GLU A 164 -21.76 -2.05 6.59
N SER A 165 -23.03 -2.45 6.68
CA SER A 165 -24.21 -1.64 6.39
C SER A 165 -24.31 -1.05 4.97
N HIS A 166 -24.07 -1.86 3.93
CA HIS A 166 -24.38 -1.47 2.54
C HIS A 166 -24.96 -2.62 1.73
N VAL A 167 -25.55 -2.32 0.56
CA VAL A 167 -26.05 -3.32 -0.39
C VAL A 167 -24.94 -4.27 -0.87
N PRO A 168 -25.22 -5.49 -1.34
CA PRO A 168 -24.19 -6.35 -1.92
C PRO A 168 -23.44 -5.67 -3.07
N LEU A 169 -22.11 -5.58 -2.94
CA LEU A 169 -21.23 -4.94 -3.91
C LEU A 169 -20.31 -5.96 -4.58
N ARG A 170 -19.94 -5.68 -5.83
CA ARG A 170 -18.81 -6.32 -6.52
C ARG A 170 -17.63 -5.35 -6.58
N LEU A 171 -16.46 -5.82 -6.15
CA LEU A 171 -15.23 -5.03 -6.14
C LEU A 171 -14.43 -5.19 -7.44
N PHE A 172 -13.96 -4.07 -7.97
CA PHE A 172 -13.01 -4.01 -9.09
C PHE A 172 -11.78 -3.20 -8.71
N VAL A 173 -10.66 -3.53 -9.36
CA VAL A 173 -9.43 -2.76 -9.32
C VAL A 173 -9.26 -2.15 -10.70
N ASP A 174 -9.41 -0.84 -10.77
CA ASP A 174 -9.44 -0.07 -12.01
C ASP A 174 -8.02 0.11 -12.57
N SER A 175 -7.10 0.47 -11.68
CA SER A 175 -5.67 0.58 -11.95
C SER A 175 -4.85 0.31 -10.69
N CYS A 176 -3.60 -0.10 -10.88
CA CYS A 176 -2.57 -0.21 -9.84
C CYS A 176 -1.24 0.25 -10.43
N VAL A 177 -0.59 1.20 -9.77
CA VAL A 177 0.69 1.75 -10.19
C VAL A 177 1.71 1.55 -9.08
N ALA A 178 2.87 1.00 -9.45
CA ALA A 178 4.01 0.91 -8.56
C ALA A 178 4.90 2.16 -8.70
N THR A 179 5.44 2.62 -7.59
CA THR A 179 6.26 3.84 -7.47
C THR A 179 7.29 3.71 -6.34
N LEU A 180 8.20 4.68 -6.20
CA LEU A 180 9.15 4.77 -5.07
C LEU A 180 8.62 5.61 -3.89
N SER A 181 7.40 6.14 -3.99
CA SER A 181 6.72 6.91 -2.95
C SER A 181 5.20 6.73 -3.08
N PRO A 182 4.38 7.04 -2.05
CA PRO A 182 2.94 6.75 -2.08
C PRO A 182 2.14 7.43 -3.20
N GLY A 183 2.66 8.50 -3.82
CA GLY A 183 1.96 9.22 -4.90
C GLY A 183 2.00 8.44 -6.22
N ALA A 184 0.83 8.20 -6.82
CA ALA A 184 0.71 7.43 -8.07
C ALA A 184 1.41 8.09 -9.28
N GLU A 185 1.54 9.42 -9.28
CA GLU A 185 2.18 10.21 -10.35
C GLU A 185 3.71 10.37 -10.14
N ALA A 186 4.27 9.76 -9.10
CA ALA A 186 5.70 9.85 -8.83
C ALA A 186 6.52 9.16 -9.94
N SER A 187 7.73 9.67 -10.20
CA SER A 187 8.68 9.03 -11.13
C SER A 187 9.81 8.35 -10.35
N PRO A 188 10.24 7.13 -10.74
CA PRO A 188 9.65 6.29 -11.78
C PRO A 188 8.32 5.68 -11.33
N HIS A 189 7.45 5.37 -12.29
CA HIS A 189 6.23 4.59 -12.09
C HIS A 189 6.13 3.42 -13.08
N TYR A 190 5.40 2.38 -12.70
CA TYR A 190 5.11 1.22 -13.53
C TYR A 190 3.64 0.78 -13.35
N ALA A 191 2.89 0.73 -14.45
CA ALA A 191 1.49 0.31 -14.43
C ALA A 191 1.38 -1.22 -14.39
N ILE A 192 0.78 -1.75 -13.33
CA ILE A 192 0.56 -3.18 -13.11
C ILE A 192 -0.82 -3.58 -13.65
N ILE A 193 -1.83 -2.79 -13.28
CA ILE A 193 -3.21 -2.89 -13.74
C ILE A 193 -3.54 -1.54 -14.36
N ASP A 194 -4.13 -1.55 -15.55
CA ASP A 194 -4.54 -0.35 -16.28
C ASP A 194 -5.80 -0.64 -17.11
N PHE A 195 -6.31 0.36 -17.84
CA PHE A 195 -7.42 0.24 -18.77
C PHE A 195 -8.68 -0.36 -18.14
N ASN A 196 -9.04 0.13 -16.95
CA ASN A 196 -10.20 -0.31 -16.19
C ASN A 196 -10.17 -1.83 -15.89
N GLY A 197 -9.11 -2.29 -15.24
CA GLY A 197 -8.99 -3.67 -14.74
C GLY A 197 -8.32 -4.68 -15.66
N CYS A 198 -7.52 -4.25 -16.63
CA CYS A 198 -6.62 -5.13 -17.38
C CYS A 198 -5.29 -5.28 -16.62
N LEU A 199 -4.94 -6.49 -16.16
CA LEU A 199 -3.65 -6.76 -15.52
C LEU A 199 -2.55 -6.88 -16.58
N VAL A 200 -2.05 -5.72 -17.01
CA VAL A 200 -1.09 -5.55 -18.12
C VAL A 200 0.30 -6.11 -17.81
N ASP A 201 0.70 -6.17 -16.54
CA ASP A 201 1.96 -6.82 -16.15
C ASP A 201 1.99 -8.30 -16.59
N GLY A 202 0.84 -8.99 -16.53
CA GLY A 202 0.68 -10.38 -16.98
C GLY A 202 0.76 -10.58 -18.49
N ARG A 203 0.75 -9.50 -19.30
CA ARG A 203 0.87 -9.56 -20.76
C ARG A 203 2.31 -9.81 -21.24
N SER A 204 3.29 -9.44 -20.43
CA SER A 204 4.72 -9.68 -20.70
C SER A 204 5.05 -11.17 -20.57
N ASP A 205 5.90 -11.71 -21.45
CA ASP A 205 6.29 -13.13 -21.41
C ASP A 205 7.10 -13.52 -20.15
N ALA A 206 7.69 -12.53 -19.48
CA ALA A 206 8.55 -12.74 -18.32
C ALA A 206 7.79 -12.93 -16.99
N THR A 207 6.45 -12.79 -16.99
CA THR A 207 5.65 -12.77 -15.77
C THR A 207 4.60 -13.89 -15.73
N SER A 208 4.04 -14.14 -14.56
CA SER A 208 2.90 -15.04 -14.32
C SER A 208 1.73 -14.31 -13.66
N SER A 209 1.81 -12.99 -13.56
CA SER A 209 0.85 -12.13 -12.89
C SER A 209 -0.56 -12.25 -13.46
N ALA A 210 -1.53 -12.49 -12.58
CA ALA A 210 -2.91 -12.75 -12.95
C ALA A 210 -3.86 -12.49 -11.76
N PHE A 211 -5.12 -12.20 -12.07
CA PHE A 211 -6.21 -12.29 -11.10
C PHE A 211 -6.49 -13.77 -10.76
N VAL A 212 -6.81 -14.02 -9.49
CA VAL A 212 -7.18 -15.35 -9.01
C VAL A 212 -8.66 -15.61 -9.29
N THR A 213 -8.96 -16.77 -9.87
CA THR A 213 -10.31 -17.21 -10.18
C THR A 213 -10.61 -18.56 -9.51
N PRO A 214 -11.81 -18.77 -8.92
CA PRO A 214 -12.89 -17.80 -8.71
C PRO A 214 -12.63 -16.84 -7.53
N ARG A 215 -13.48 -15.81 -7.39
CA ARG A 215 -13.47 -14.92 -6.21
C ARG A 215 -13.92 -15.67 -4.95
N PRO A 216 -13.37 -15.34 -3.76
CA PRO A 216 -13.92 -15.81 -2.49
C PRO A 216 -15.30 -15.23 -2.19
N ARG A 217 -15.49 -13.92 -2.45
CA ARG A 217 -16.73 -13.15 -2.29
C ARG A 217 -16.77 -12.04 -3.36
N GLN A 218 -17.95 -11.52 -3.69
CA GLN A 218 -18.10 -10.52 -4.76
C GLN A 218 -17.34 -9.22 -4.48
N ASP A 219 -17.24 -8.86 -3.21
CA ASP A 219 -16.57 -7.68 -2.66
C ASP A 219 -15.08 -7.90 -2.38
N VAL A 220 -14.51 -9.04 -2.81
CA VAL A 220 -13.09 -9.37 -2.70
C VAL A 220 -12.52 -9.65 -4.09
N LEU A 221 -11.35 -9.08 -4.38
CA LEU A 221 -10.58 -9.37 -5.59
C LEU A 221 -9.14 -9.71 -5.21
N ARG A 222 -8.67 -10.87 -5.67
CA ARG A 222 -7.32 -11.36 -5.43
C ARG A 222 -6.52 -11.36 -6.72
N PHE A 223 -5.27 -10.92 -6.66
CA PHE A 223 -4.35 -10.97 -7.79
C PHE A 223 -2.93 -11.22 -7.31
N GLN A 224 -2.16 -11.83 -8.20
CA GLN A 224 -0.76 -12.16 -8.02
C GLN A 224 0.08 -11.31 -8.94
N ILE A 225 1.19 -10.79 -8.43
CA ILE A 225 2.16 -9.99 -9.19
C ILE A 225 3.55 -10.56 -8.91
N ASP A 226 4.31 -10.87 -9.95
CA ASP A 226 5.70 -11.27 -9.78
C ASP A 226 6.55 -10.10 -9.26
N VAL A 227 7.40 -10.36 -8.27
CA VAL A 227 8.20 -9.32 -7.64
C VAL A 227 9.18 -8.72 -8.64
N PHE A 228 9.18 -7.40 -8.73
CA PHE A 228 10.12 -6.60 -9.50
C PHE A 228 10.76 -5.50 -8.65
N ARG A 229 11.73 -4.79 -9.23
CA ARG A 229 12.35 -3.59 -8.64
C ARG A 229 12.59 -2.53 -9.70
N PHE A 230 12.61 -1.26 -9.30
CA PHE A 230 13.01 -0.18 -10.19
C PHE A 230 14.52 -0.23 -10.47
N ALA A 231 14.89 -0.02 -11.74
CA ALA A 231 16.28 0.11 -12.13
C ALA A 231 16.88 1.39 -11.54
N GLY A 232 18.12 1.31 -11.05
CA GLY A 232 18.83 2.46 -10.49
C GLY A 232 18.44 2.87 -9.07
N ASP A 233 17.40 2.27 -8.45
CA ASP A 233 17.07 2.51 -7.05
C ASP A 233 17.79 1.50 -6.13
N PRO A 234 18.65 1.96 -5.20
CA PRO A 234 19.36 1.09 -4.27
C PRO A 234 18.59 0.79 -2.97
N ARG A 235 17.42 1.41 -2.76
CA ARG A 235 16.65 1.31 -1.51
C ARG A 235 15.82 0.03 -1.45
N ASN A 236 15.59 -0.63 -2.59
CA ASN A 236 14.92 -1.92 -2.72
C ASN A 236 13.51 -1.92 -2.09
N LEU A 237 12.76 -0.85 -2.32
CA LEU A 237 11.37 -0.72 -1.90
C LEU A 237 10.47 -0.37 -3.09
N ILE A 238 9.19 -0.70 -2.96
CA ILE A 238 8.14 -0.23 -3.86
C ILE A 238 6.91 0.14 -3.04
N TYR A 239 6.18 1.15 -3.51
CA TYR A 239 4.82 1.44 -3.11
C TYR A 239 3.89 1.01 -4.24
N ILE A 240 2.70 0.51 -3.91
CA ILE A 240 1.67 0.20 -4.88
C ILE A 240 0.41 0.97 -4.48
N THR A 241 -0.03 1.85 -5.37
CA THR A 241 -1.27 2.63 -5.19
C THR A 241 -2.27 2.16 -6.22
N CYS A 242 -3.47 1.77 -5.76
CA CYS A 242 -4.53 1.28 -6.63
C CYS A 242 -5.80 2.11 -6.52
N HIS A 243 -6.51 2.23 -7.63
CA HIS A 243 -7.84 2.80 -7.71
C HIS A 243 -8.87 1.66 -7.62
N LEU A 244 -9.57 1.56 -6.48
CA LEU A 244 -10.60 0.54 -6.25
C LEU A 244 -11.97 1.16 -6.49
N LYS A 245 -12.88 0.39 -7.08
CA LYS A 245 -14.27 0.80 -7.32
C LYS A 245 -15.24 -0.35 -7.15
N VAL A 246 -16.52 -0.03 -7.03
CA VAL A 246 -17.59 -1.01 -6.79
C VAL A 246 -18.76 -0.81 -7.74
N THR A 247 -19.46 -1.90 -8.03
CA THR A 247 -20.79 -1.90 -8.64
C THR A 247 -21.75 -2.70 -7.75
N PRO A 248 -23.08 -2.60 -7.94
CA PRO A 248 -24.01 -3.57 -7.38
C PRO A 248 -23.62 -5.00 -7.80
N ALA A 249 -23.73 -5.96 -6.88
CA ALA A 249 -23.28 -7.35 -7.13
C ALA A 249 -24.00 -8.02 -8.31
N GLU A 250 -25.26 -7.67 -8.55
CA GLU A 250 -26.07 -8.25 -9.65
C GLU A 250 -25.80 -7.60 -11.01
N GLN A 251 -25.11 -6.45 -11.05
CA GLN A 251 -24.76 -5.81 -12.32
C GLN A 251 -23.78 -6.70 -13.08
N SER A 252 -24.04 -6.97 -14.36
CA SER A 252 -23.13 -7.74 -15.19
C SER A 252 -21.84 -6.95 -15.47
N PRO A 253 -20.65 -7.59 -15.45
CA PRO A 253 -19.40 -6.95 -15.86
C PRO A 253 -19.47 -6.42 -17.29
N ASP A 254 -18.78 -5.31 -17.54
CA ASP A 254 -18.72 -4.63 -18.84
C ASP A 254 -17.28 -4.19 -19.15
N ALA A 255 -17.07 -3.50 -20.28
CA ALA A 255 -15.74 -3.04 -20.69
C ALA A 255 -15.10 -2.04 -19.71
N LEU A 256 -15.89 -1.36 -18.86
CA LEU A 256 -15.44 -0.42 -17.85
C LEU A 256 -15.33 -1.06 -16.46
N ASN A 257 -16.05 -2.15 -16.19
CA ASN A 257 -16.13 -2.79 -14.88
C ASN A 257 -15.80 -4.27 -15.03
N LYS A 258 -14.50 -4.57 -15.07
CA LYS A 258 -13.95 -5.92 -15.31
C LYS A 258 -12.67 -6.16 -14.52
N ALA A 259 -12.26 -7.42 -14.46
CA ALA A 259 -10.95 -7.84 -14.00
C ALA A 259 -10.42 -8.88 -15.00
N CYS A 260 -9.46 -8.50 -15.84
CA CYS A 260 -8.99 -9.28 -16.97
C CYS A 260 -7.53 -9.68 -16.78
N SER A 261 -7.23 -10.96 -16.97
CA SER A 261 -5.87 -11.50 -16.97
C SER A 261 -5.51 -12.00 -18.36
N PHE A 262 -4.26 -11.84 -18.77
CA PHE A 262 -3.76 -12.41 -20.00
C PHE A 262 -3.39 -13.89 -19.80
N ASN A 263 -4.09 -14.79 -20.48
CA ASN A 263 -3.75 -16.21 -20.45
C ASN A 263 -2.74 -16.52 -21.57
N LYS A 264 -1.47 -16.66 -21.19
CA LYS A 264 -0.36 -16.97 -22.11
C LYS A 264 -0.56 -18.28 -22.88
N ALA A 265 -1.06 -19.33 -22.22
CA ALA A 265 -1.27 -20.64 -22.85
C ALA A 265 -2.33 -20.59 -23.97
N ARG A 266 -3.29 -19.68 -23.87
CA ARG A 266 -4.34 -19.47 -24.88
C ARG A 266 -4.09 -18.25 -25.77
N ASN A 267 -3.08 -17.45 -25.44
CA ASN A 267 -2.78 -16.16 -26.07
C ASN A 267 -4.01 -15.23 -26.14
N THR A 268 -4.79 -15.18 -25.05
CA THR A 268 -6.04 -14.40 -24.99
C THR A 268 -6.26 -13.81 -23.61
N TRP A 269 -6.87 -12.63 -23.55
CA TRP A 269 -7.42 -12.08 -22.32
C TRP A 269 -8.64 -12.88 -21.84
N ALA A 270 -8.74 -13.10 -20.54
CA ALA A 270 -9.85 -13.77 -19.90
C ALA A 270 -10.31 -12.97 -18.66
N PRO A 271 -11.62 -12.73 -18.50
CA PRO A 271 -12.13 -12.08 -17.32
C PRO A 271 -12.22 -13.05 -16.14
N VAL A 272 -12.22 -12.53 -14.92
CA VAL A 272 -12.56 -13.28 -13.70
C VAL A 272 -14.02 -13.74 -13.76
N GLU A 273 -14.92 -12.86 -14.20
CA GLU A 273 -16.32 -13.14 -14.48
C GLU A 273 -16.87 -12.28 -15.63
N GLY A 274 -17.97 -12.72 -16.24
CA GLY A 274 -18.58 -12.04 -17.40
C GLY A 274 -18.21 -12.72 -18.73
N THR A 275 -18.61 -12.08 -19.83
CA THR A 275 -18.36 -12.58 -21.18
C THR A 275 -16.93 -12.29 -21.62
N ARG A 276 -16.34 -13.13 -22.48
CA ARG A 276 -14.92 -13.02 -22.87
C ARG A 276 -14.60 -11.73 -23.64
N ASP A 277 -15.56 -11.20 -24.36
CA ASP A 277 -15.43 -10.03 -25.23
C ASP A 277 -15.19 -8.72 -24.45
N ILE A 278 -15.58 -8.64 -23.17
CA ILE A 278 -15.35 -7.44 -22.35
C ILE A 278 -13.85 -7.12 -22.18
N CYS A 279 -12.99 -8.13 -22.31
CA CYS A 279 -11.54 -7.95 -22.21
C CYS A 279 -10.87 -7.62 -23.55
N SER A 280 -11.61 -7.55 -24.66
CA SER A 280 -11.01 -7.32 -25.99
C SER A 280 -10.30 -5.96 -26.08
N CYS A 281 -10.79 -4.96 -25.34
CA CYS A 281 -10.20 -3.62 -25.28
C CYS A 281 -8.83 -3.59 -24.58
N CYS A 282 -8.50 -4.62 -23.77
CA CYS A 282 -7.21 -4.70 -23.08
C CYS A 282 -6.03 -4.84 -24.05
N GLU A 283 -6.21 -5.59 -25.15
CA GLU A 283 -5.15 -5.72 -26.17
C GLU A 283 -4.96 -4.42 -26.97
N LEU A 284 -6.01 -3.62 -27.10
CA LEU A 284 -5.96 -2.31 -27.77
C LEU A 284 -5.35 -1.22 -26.89
N GLY A 285 -5.18 -1.46 -25.59
CA GLY A 285 -4.71 -0.45 -24.64
C GLY A 285 -5.66 0.74 -24.50
N ASN A 286 -6.96 0.55 -24.73
CA ASN A 286 -7.96 1.59 -24.56
C ASN A 286 -9.33 0.99 -24.26
N CYS A 287 -9.82 1.20 -23.03
CA CYS A 287 -11.11 0.67 -22.56
C CYS A 287 -12.13 1.76 -22.18
N GLY A 288 -11.99 3.02 -22.60
CA GLY A 288 -13.05 4.03 -22.42
C GLY A 288 -12.76 5.38 -23.07
N SER A 289 -13.70 6.08 -23.70
CA SER A 289 -15.10 5.79 -24.09
C SER A 289 -15.19 5.48 -25.59
N PRO A 290 -16.29 4.91 -26.10
CA PRO A 290 -16.56 4.94 -27.54
C PRO A 290 -16.55 6.40 -28.03
N ALA A 291 -15.99 6.62 -29.21
CA ALA A 291 -16.11 7.88 -29.93
C ALA A 291 -17.57 8.26 -30.17
#